data_AF-A0A3D9DMI9-F1
#
_entry.id   AF-A0A3D9DMI9-F1
#
_cell.length_a   1.000
_cell.length_b   1.000
_cell.length_c   1.000
_cell.angle_alpha   90.00
_cell.angle_beta   90.00
_cell.angle_gamma   90.00
#
_symmetry.space_group_name_H-M   'P 1'
#
loop_
_entity.id
_entity.type
_entity.pdbx_description
1 polymer ?
#
loop_
_entity_poly.entity_id
_entity_poly.type
_entity_poly.pdbx_seq_one_letter_code
_entity_poly.pdbx_strand_id
1 'polypeptide(L)' 'MAIIFLNQSECPICKKTLDKGQDIVLFPSFTSDKNDKFYVFNDEGAHRSCLQKTKLGIEALKFLKTKSPI' A
#
# COMPACT_ATOMS: atom_id res chain seq x y z
N MET A 1 7.50 -1.85 9.49
CA MET A 1 6.98 -3.19 9.14
C MET A 1 5.47 -3.05 9.11
N ALA A 2 4.82 -3.23 7.96
CA ALA A 2 3.36 -3.19 7.88
C ALA A 2 2.76 -4.38 8.64
N ILE A 3 1.81 -4.10 9.53
CA ILE A 3 0.96 -5.11 10.17
C ILE A 3 -0.48 -4.78 9.77
N ILE A 4 -1.17 -5.73 9.13
CA ILE A 4 -2.56 -5.56 8.73
C ILE A 4 -3.47 -6.30 9.69
N PHE A 5 -4.39 -5.56 10.30
CA PHE A 5 -5.48 -6.10 11.10
C PHE A 5 -6.67 -6.31 10.17
N LEU A 6 -6.95 -7.57 9.82
CA LEU A 6 -8.08 -7.89 8.95
C LEU A 6 -9.39 -7.34 9.54
N ASN A 7 -10.25 -6.81 8.66
CA ASN A 7 -11.49 -6.12 9.01
C ASN A 7 -11.34 -4.84 9.84
N GLN A 8 -10.12 -4.34 10.04
CA GLN A 8 -9.85 -3.10 10.78
C GLN A 8 -8.97 -2.13 9.99
N SER A 9 -7.89 -2.63 9.36
CA SER A 9 -7.04 -1.84 8.48
C SER A 9 -7.79 -1.46 7.20
N GLU A 10 -7.63 -0.22 6.75
CA GLU A 10 -8.31 0.30 5.57
C GLU A 10 -7.36 0.43 4.38
N CYS A 11 -7.85 0.16 3.18
CA CYS A 11 -7.12 0.50 1.97
C CYS A 11 -7.01 2.03 1.85
N PRO A 12 -5.80 2.61 1.71
CA PRO A 12 -5.62 4.06 1.65
C PRO A 12 -6.26 4.70 0.41
N ILE A 13 -6.55 3.90 -0.63
CA ILE A 13 -7.12 4.35 -1.90
C ILE A 13 -8.65 4.37 -1.87
N CYS A 14 -9.28 3.24 -1.50
CA CYS A 14 -10.75 3.11 -1.57
C CYS A 14 -11.45 3.30 -0.22
N LYS A 15 -10.71 3.41 0.88
CA LYS A 15 -11.20 3.58 2.26
C LYS A 15 -12.13 2.44 2.73
N LYS A 16 -12.06 1.28 2.07
CA LYS A 16 -12.71 0.05 2.53
C LYS A 16 -11.73 -0.79 3.34
N THR A 17 -12.25 -1.55 4.29
CA THR A 17 -11.45 -2.47 5.08
C THR A 17 -10.81 -3.56 4.22
N LEU A 18 -9.61 -3.97 4.65
CA LEU A 18 -8.87 -5.10 4.10
C LEU A 18 -9.36 -6.37 4.79
N ASP A 19 -9.78 -7.36 4.00
CA ASP A 19 -10.35 -8.60 4.50
C ASP A 19 -9.62 -9.84 3.95
N LYS A 20 -9.85 -10.97 4.59
CA LYS A 20 -9.26 -12.27 4.24
C LYS A 20 -9.66 -12.67 2.82
N GLY A 21 -8.71 -13.22 2.07
CA GLY A 21 -8.93 -13.71 0.70
C GLY A 21 -8.91 -12.63 -0.39
N GLN A 22 -8.71 -11.36 -0.02
CA GLN A 22 -8.46 -10.29 -0.98
C GLN A 22 -6.97 -10.26 -1.39
N ASP A 23 -6.69 -9.86 -2.62
CA ASP A 23 -5.31 -9.61 -3.08
C ASP A 23 -4.83 -8.27 -2.52
N ILE A 24 -4.06 -8.36 -1.43
CA ILE A 24 -3.55 -7.22 -0.67
C ILE A 24 -2.04 -7.13 -0.89
N VAL A 25 -1.58 -5.93 -1.24
CA VAL A 25 -0.16 -5.59 -1.30
C VAL A 25 0.22 -4.87 -0.01
N LEU A 26 1.25 -5.37 0.66
CA LEU A 26 1.83 -4.75 1.84
C LEU A 26 2.97 -3.84 1.42
N PHE A 27 3.00 -2.65 2.00
CA PHE A 27 4.03 -1.67 1.76
C PHE A 27 4.88 -1.49 3.01
N PRO A 28 6.22 -1.62 2.92
CA PRO A 28 7.09 -1.22 4.02
C PRO A 28 7.04 0.31 4.17
N SER A 29 7.68 0.82 5.21
CA SER A 29 8.00 2.25 5.28
C SER A 29 8.91 2.63 4.11
N PHE A 30 8.42 3.52 3.26
CA PHE A 30 9.11 4.02 2.06
C PHE A 30 9.94 5.26 2.32
N THR A 31 9.45 6.15 3.17
CA THR A 31 10.03 7.49 3.39
C THR A 31 9.61 8.03 4.75
N SER A 32 10.47 8.82 5.39
CA SER A 32 10.10 9.56 6.61
C SER A 32 9.55 10.95 6.31
N ASP A 33 9.61 11.41 5.06
CA ASP A 33 9.08 12.71 4.65
C ASP A 33 7.56 12.64 4.46
N LYS A 34 6.83 13.40 5.29
CA LYS A 34 5.36 13.47 5.26
C LYS A 34 4.81 14.17 4.02
N ASN A 35 5.64 14.93 3.30
CA ASN A 35 5.24 15.60 2.07
C ASN A 35 5.47 14.73 0.82
N ASP A 36 6.15 13.59 0.96
CA ASP A 36 6.32 12.64 -0.13
C ASP A 36 4.98 11.97 -0.46
N LYS A 37 4.64 11.94 -1.74
CA LYS A 37 3.39 11.32 -2.24
C LYS A 37 3.23 9.85 -1.85
N PHE A 38 4.32 9.14 -1.56
CA PHE A 38 4.29 7.74 -1.15
C PHE A 38 4.19 7.54 0.36
N TYR A 39 4.27 8.61 1.17
CA TYR A 39 4.11 8.53 2.62
C TYR A 39 2.78 7.86 3.01
N VAL A 40 1.72 8.04 2.21
CA VAL A 40 0.40 7.41 2.41
C VAL A 40 0.41 5.88 2.34
N PHE A 41 1.48 5.27 1.82
CA PHE A 41 1.63 3.81 1.77
C PHE A 41 2.59 3.29 2.86
N ASN A 42 3.17 4.15 3.70
CA ASN A 42 4.09 3.71 4.73
C ASN A 42 3.41 2.78 5.74
N ASP A 43 3.91 1.55 5.85
CA ASP A 43 3.40 0.54 6.77
C ASP A 43 1.90 0.21 6.57
N GLU A 44 1.39 0.44 5.35
CA GLU A 44 0.00 0.23 4.97
C GLU A 44 -0.21 -1.00 4.09
N GLY A 45 -1.47 -1.42 3.98
CA GLY A 45 -1.94 -2.43 3.04
C GLY A 45 -2.91 -1.83 2.04
N ALA A 46 -2.87 -2.26 0.78
CA ALA A 46 -3.84 -1.82 -0.22
C ALA A 46 -4.28 -2.96 -1.12
N HIS A 47 -5.54 -2.92 -1.56
CA HIS A 47 -6.00 -3.84 -2.61
C HIS A 47 -5.17 -3.65 -3.88
N ARG A 48 -4.67 -4.74 -4.46
CA ARG A 48 -3.95 -4.70 -5.74
C ARG A 48 -4.76 -4.02 -6.84
N SER A 49 -6.05 -4.32 -6.90
CA SER A 49 -6.98 -3.73 -7.87
C SER A 49 -7.13 -2.22 -7.70
N CYS A 50 -7.08 -1.69 -6.48
CA CYS A 50 -7.10 -0.26 -6.22
C CYS A 50 -5.80 0.42 -6.67
N LEU A 51 -4.66 -0.22 -6.41
CA LEU A 51 -3.35 0.29 -6.85
C LEU A 51 -3.29 0.42 -8.37
N GLN A 52 -3.79 -0.58 -9.10
CA GLN A 52 -3.78 -0.59 -10.57
C GLN A 52 -4.74 0.43 -11.22
N LYS A 53 -5.72 0.95 -10.47
CA LYS A 53 -6.69 1.94 -10.98
C LYS A 53 -6.20 3.39 -10.89
N THR A 54 -5.12 3.65 -10.16
CA THR A 54 -4.62 5.01 -9.93
C THR A 54 -3.19 5.15 -10.40
N LYS A 55 -2.84 6.32 -10.95
CA LYS A 55 -1.46 6.63 -11.34
C LYS A 55 -0.50 6.49 -10.15
N LEU A 56 -0.88 7.03 -9.00
CA LEU A 56 -0.10 6.96 -7.76
C LEU A 56 0.13 5.51 -7.30
N GLY A 57 -0.89 4.65 -7.36
CA GLY A 57 -0.77 3.25 -6.96
C GLY A 57 0.12 2.43 -7.90
N ILE A 58 0.06 2.68 -9.21
CA ILE A 58 0.97 2.06 -10.19
C ILE A 58 2.42 2.49 -9.91
N GLU A 59 2.64 3.77 -9.61
CA GLU A 59 3.96 4.28 -9.25
C GLU A 59 4.48 3.67 -7.94
N ALA A 60 3.63 3.54 -6.91
CA ALA A 60 3.98 2.89 -5.65
C ALA A 60 4.35 1.41 -5.84
N LEU A 61 3.64 0.68 -6.70
CA LEU A 61 3.97 -0.70 -7.06
C LEU A 61 5.34 -0.82 -7.74
N LYS A 62 5.68 0.13 -8.63
CA LYS A 62 7.00 0.16 -9.27
C LYS A 62 8.09 0.45 -8.24
N PHE A 63 7.85 1.44 -7.37
CA PHE A 63 8.78 1.82 -6.31
C PHE A 63 9.07 0.65 -5.35
N LEU A 64 8.02 -0.10 -4.96
CA LEU A 64 8.15 -1.29 -4.12
C LEU A 64 9.11 -2.32 -4.73
N LYS A 65 8.96 -2.61 -6.03
CA LYS A 65 9.83 -3.56 -6.76
C LYS A 65 11.29 -3.11 -6.84
N THR A 66 11.53 -1.80 -6.94
CA THR A 66 12.91 -1.27 -6.99
C THR A 66 13.63 -1.29 -5.65
N LYS A 67 12.88 -1.26 -4.54
CA LYS A 67 13.42 -1.19 -3.17
C LYS A 67 13.48 -2.55 -2.47
N SER A 68 12.73 -3.54 -2.97
CA SER A 68 12.84 -4.95 -2.55
C SER A 68 13.37 -5.79 -3.71
N PRO A 69 14.70 -5.79 -3.98
CA PRO A 69 15.26 -6.88 -4.76
C PRO A 69 15.07 -8.14 -3.91
N ILE A 70 14.33 -9.09 -4.44
CA ILE A 70 14.35 -10.47 -3.95
C ILE A 70 15.77 -11.00 -4.19
#